data_AF-X1R340-F1
#
_entry.id   AF-X1R340-F1
#
_cell.length_a   1.000
_cell.length_b   1.000
_cell.length_c   1.000
_cell.angle_alpha   90.00
_cell.angle_beta   90.00
_cell.angle_gamma   90.00
#
_symmetry.space_group_name_H-M   'P 1'
#
loop_
_entity.id
_entity.type
_entity.pdbx_description
1 polymer ?
#
loop_
_entity_poly.entity_id
_entity_poly.type
_entity_poly.pdbx_seq_one_letter_code
_entity_poly.pdbx_strand_id
1 'polypeptide(L)'
;MNRLIAAMIRRSGRSWWQARYSSGKILSEWGTLTSKVRLPMGGNGKTSRWEEVTKEGMIGLRLLCPNGMAGELEAPEGHRFFQLKAGSMDVGMGFTGGVTGVKQFCDAHIIGVVEDGEGNCLCRAWETKERRLTEFRDNIHNMRYRNIGALNIDVQQLKV
;
A
#
# COMPACT_ATOMS: atom_id res chain seq x y z
N MET A 1 -6.67 -11.88 12.62
CA MET A 1 -5.29 -11.85 12.08
C MET A 1 -4.42 -12.85 12.83
N ASN A 2 -3.60 -13.66 12.15
CA ASN A 2 -2.69 -14.62 12.78
C ASN A 2 -1.66 -13.89 13.67
N ARG A 3 -1.44 -14.34 14.91
CA ARG A 3 -0.52 -13.71 15.89
C ARG A 3 0.92 -13.62 15.38
N LEU A 4 1.37 -14.59 14.60
CA LEU A 4 2.70 -14.59 13.98
C LEU A 4 2.82 -13.48 12.94
N ILE A 5 1.82 -13.33 12.07
CA ILE A 5 1.77 -12.26 11.05
C ILE A 5 1.79 -10.89 11.73
N ALA A 6 0.99 -10.71 12.79
CA ALA A 6 0.97 -9.47 13.56
C ALA A 6 2.34 -9.14 14.16
N ALA A 7 3.02 -10.12 14.77
CA ALA A 7 4.36 -9.95 15.31
C ALA A 7 5.39 -9.60 14.23
N MET A 8 5.30 -10.24 13.06
CA MET A 8 6.18 -9.98 11.93
C MET A 8 5.98 -8.57 11.36
N ILE A 9 4.74 -8.10 11.22
CA ILE A 9 4.43 -6.75 10.76
C ILE A 9 4.95 -5.70 11.74
N ARG A 10 4.72 -5.90 13.05
CA ARG A 10 5.29 -5.04 14.10
C ARG A 10 6.81 -4.96 14.01
N ARG A 11 7.49 -6.11 13.86
CA ARG A 11 8.94 -6.19 13.75
C ARG A 11 9.48 -5.55 12.47
N SER A 12 8.73 -5.60 11.37
CA SER A 12 9.12 -4.96 10.11
C SER A 12 9.14 -3.44 10.19
N GLY A 13 8.38 -2.84 11.11
CA GLY A 13 8.22 -1.40 11.23
C GLY A 13 7.49 -0.74 10.04
N ARG A 14 6.98 -1.52 9.08
CA ARG A 14 6.36 -1.04 7.85
C ARG A 14 4.93 -1.56 7.71
N SER A 15 4.08 -0.78 7.04
CA SER A 15 2.73 -1.18 6.68
C SER A 15 2.72 -2.07 5.44
N TRP A 16 1.76 -2.99 5.37
CA TRP A 16 1.61 -3.98 4.30
C TRP A 16 0.16 -4.04 3.81
N TRP A 17 -0.06 -4.40 2.55
CA TRP A 17 -1.42 -4.66 2.05
C TRP A 17 -1.75 -6.16 2.00
N GLN A 18 -3.04 -6.49 2.10
CA GLN A 18 -3.58 -7.83 1.95
C GLN A 18 -4.90 -7.79 1.17
N ALA A 19 -4.95 -8.45 0.02
CA ALA A 19 -6.11 -8.58 -0.83
C ALA A 19 -6.87 -9.87 -0.53
N ARG A 20 -8.21 -9.79 -0.52
CA ARG A 20 -9.12 -10.93 -0.35
C ARG A 20 -9.92 -11.13 -1.62
N TYR A 21 -10.03 -12.38 -2.04
CA TYR A 21 -10.74 -12.80 -3.24
C TYR A 21 -12.02 -13.57 -2.90
N SER A 22 -13.01 -13.52 -3.80
CA SER A 22 -14.28 -14.25 -3.72
C SER A 22 -14.10 -15.76 -3.69
N SER A 23 -13.00 -16.27 -4.25
CA SER A 23 -12.58 -17.68 -4.13
C SER A 23 -12.12 -18.08 -2.72
N GLY A 24 -12.08 -17.15 -1.77
CA GLY A 24 -11.51 -17.36 -0.43
C GLY A 24 -9.98 -17.21 -0.37
N LYS A 25 -9.31 -17.04 -1.52
CA LYS A 25 -7.86 -16.79 -1.57
C LYS A 25 -7.53 -15.45 -0.91
N ILE A 26 -6.44 -15.44 -0.15
CA ILE A 26 -5.86 -14.22 0.41
C ILE A 26 -4.45 -14.06 -0.15
N LEU A 27 -4.19 -12.91 -0.79
CA LEU A 27 -2.86 -12.53 -1.28
C LEU A 27 -2.34 -11.40 -0.40
N SER A 28 -1.08 -11.48 0.02
CA SER A 28 -0.46 -10.44 0.83
C SER A 28 0.74 -9.86 0.11
N GLU A 29 1.07 -8.60 0.40
CA GLU A 29 2.16 -7.87 -0.24
C GLU A 29 3.48 -8.66 -0.23
N TRP A 30 3.85 -9.30 0.89
CA TRP A 30 5.08 -10.09 0.99
C TRP A 30 5.09 -11.33 0.08
N GLY A 31 3.92 -11.84 -0.31
CA GLY A 31 3.77 -12.90 -1.29
C GLY A 31 4.12 -12.46 -2.72
N THR A 32 4.20 -11.16 -2.98
CA THR A 32 4.57 -10.56 -4.27
C THR A 32 6.04 -10.15 -4.36
N LEU A 33 6.82 -10.34 -3.29
CA LEU A 33 8.23 -9.95 -3.27
C LEU A 33 9.07 -10.86 -4.16
N THR A 34 9.98 -10.25 -4.93
CA THR A 34 10.85 -10.93 -5.90
C THR A 34 12.07 -11.60 -5.27
N SER A 35 12.41 -11.29 -4.01
CA SER A 35 13.56 -11.86 -3.31
C SER A 35 13.26 -13.23 -2.70
N LYS A 36 14.31 -14.07 -2.57
CA LYS A 36 14.27 -15.41 -1.92
C LYS A 36 13.63 -15.40 -0.53
N VAL A 37 13.65 -14.27 0.17
CA VAL A 37 12.94 -14.07 1.43
C VAL A 37 11.57 -13.46 1.14
N ARG A 38 10.53 -14.30 1.04
CA ARG A 38 9.10 -13.90 0.92
C ARG A 38 8.48 -13.47 2.25
N LEU A 39 9.32 -13.12 3.22
CA LEU A 39 8.88 -12.73 4.55
C LEU A 39 8.97 -11.21 4.66
N PRO A 40 8.07 -10.55 5.42
CA PRO A 40 8.16 -9.13 5.78
C PRO A 40 9.37 -8.79 6.68
N MET A 41 10.37 -9.67 6.73
CA MET A 41 11.58 -9.62 7.54
C MET A 41 12.78 -9.38 6.62
N GLY A 42 13.11 -8.11 6.41
CA GLY A 42 14.27 -7.70 5.62
C GLY A 42 13.89 -7.22 4.22
N GLY A 43 14.08 -5.92 3.99
CA GLY A 43 13.96 -5.36 2.66
C GLY A 43 13.76 -3.85 2.68
N ASN A 44 14.81 -3.12 2.30
CA ASN A 44 14.69 -1.83 1.65
C ASN A 44 13.89 -2.04 0.36
N GLY A 45 12.56 -1.96 0.45
CA GLY A 45 11.57 -1.81 -0.62
C GLY A 45 11.93 -2.22 -2.05
N LYS A 46 12.47 -3.42 -2.32
CA LYS A 46 12.61 -3.90 -3.71
C LYS A 46 11.26 -4.48 -4.19
N THR A 47 10.35 -3.51 -4.38
CA THR A 47 9.11 -3.48 -5.16
C THR A 47 8.10 -4.61 -4.91
N SER A 48 7.10 -4.33 -4.07
CA SER A 48 5.78 -4.98 -4.21
C SER A 48 5.28 -4.72 -5.62
N ARG A 49 4.83 -5.77 -6.32
CA ARG A 49 4.34 -5.66 -7.69
C ARG A 49 2.84 -5.59 -7.72
N TRP A 50 2.29 -4.51 -7.18
CA TRP A 50 0.83 -4.31 -7.17
C TRP A 50 0.24 -4.35 -8.58
N GLU A 51 1.00 -3.83 -9.55
CA GLU A 51 0.76 -3.82 -10.98
C GLU A 51 0.74 -5.22 -11.63
N GLU A 52 1.19 -6.28 -10.93
CA GLU A 52 1.09 -7.67 -11.41
C GLU A 52 0.01 -8.48 -10.68
N VAL A 53 -0.58 -7.90 -9.62
CA VAL A 53 -1.60 -8.58 -8.84
C VAL A 53 -2.91 -8.60 -9.62
N THR A 54 -3.36 -9.79 -10.00
CA THR A 54 -4.64 -10.03 -10.65
C THR A 54 -5.77 -9.35 -9.88
N LYS A 55 -6.40 -8.38 -10.54
CA LYS A 55 -7.64 -7.76 -10.12
C LYS A 55 -8.81 -8.51 -10.75
N GLU A 56 -8.91 -9.82 -10.58
CA GLU A 56 -10.14 -10.58 -10.90
C GLU A 56 -10.61 -11.34 -9.65
N GLY A 57 -11.91 -11.30 -9.33
CA GLY A 57 -12.51 -11.79 -8.09
C GLY A 57 -12.07 -11.15 -6.76
N MET A 58 -11.42 -10.00 -6.72
CA MET A 58 -11.02 -9.30 -5.47
C MET A 58 -12.23 -8.57 -4.89
N ILE A 59 -12.49 -8.82 -3.62
CA ILE A 59 -13.67 -8.31 -2.89
C ILE A 59 -13.29 -7.42 -1.71
N GLY A 60 -12.01 -7.35 -1.36
CA GLY A 60 -11.54 -6.50 -0.29
C GLY A 60 -10.04 -6.29 -0.28
N LEU A 61 -9.63 -5.15 0.27
CA LEU A 61 -8.24 -4.77 0.45
C LEU A 61 -8.04 -4.25 1.87
N ARG A 62 -7.02 -4.77 2.54
CA ARG A 62 -6.67 -4.43 3.91
C ARG A 62 -5.28 -3.82 3.99
N LEU A 63 -5.16 -2.73 4.73
CA LEU A 63 -3.91 -2.08 5.08
C LEU A 63 -3.53 -2.46 6.51
N LEU A 64 -2.49 -3.29 6.66
CA LEU A 64 -1.99 -3.80 7.92
C LEU A 64 -0.89 -2.88 8.47
N CYS A 65 -1.07 -2.38 9.69
CA CYS A 65 -0.22 -1.34 10.27
C CYS A 65 0.76 -1.90 11.32
N PRO A 66 1.97 -1.33 11.47
CA PRO A 66 2.97 -1.73 12.47
C PRO A 66 2.54 -1.59 13.93
N ASN A 67 1.45 -0.88 14.23
CA ASN A 67 0.92 -0.77 15.59
C ASN A 67 -0.16 -1.84 15.89
N GLY A 68 -0.48 -2.70 14.92
CA GLY A 68 -1.51 -3.74 15.04
C GLY A 68 -2.89 -3.31 14.54
N MET A 69 -3.08 -2.05 14.16
CA MET A 69 -4.30 -1.60 13.49
C MET A 69 -4.40 -2.16 12.06
N ALA A 70 -5.62 -2.20 11.53
CA ALA A 70 -5.86 -2.48 10.13
C ALA A 70 -6.97 -1.59 9.57
N GLY A 71 -6.77 -1.06 8.37
CA GLY A 71 -7.82 -0.40 7.59
C GLY A 71 -8.36 -1.38 6.57
N GLU A 72 -9.67 -1.49 6.44
CA GLU A 72 -10.33 -2.44 5.53
C GLU A 72 -11.23 -1.68 4.56
N LEU A 73 -11.17 -2.09 3.29
CA LEU A 73 -12.06 -1.62 2.23
C LEU A 73 -12.68 -2.86 1.57
N GLU A 74 -13.96 -2.76 1.24
CA GLU A 74 -14.73 -3.85 0.63
C GLU A 74 -15.43 -3.35 -0.64
N ALA A 75 -15.50 -4.23 -1.63
CA ALA A 75 -16.19 -4.03 -2.90
C ALA A 75 -16.69 -5.41 -3.36
N PRO A 76 -17.78 -5.91 -2.77
CA PRO A 76 -18.25 -7.27 -3.03
C PRO A 76 -18.65 -7.50 -4.49
N GLU A 77 -19.05 -6.43 -5.20
CA GLU A 77 -19.43 -6.46 -6.61
C GLU A 77 -18.21 -6.60 -7.56
N GLY A 78 -16.98 -6.54 -7.05
CA GLY A 78 -15.76 -6.73 -7.81
C GLY A 78 -14.86 -5.49 -7.84
N HIS A 79 -14.01 -5.42 -8.85
CA HIS A 79 -12.77 -4.64 -8.79
C HIS A 79 -12.93 -3.16 -8.94
N ARG A 80 -12.46 -2.44 -7.92
CA ARG A 80 -12.10 -1.02 -7.99
C ARG A 80 -11.00 -0.64 -7.01
N PHE A 81 -10.08 -1.56 -6.70
CA PHE A 81 -9.07 -1.34 -5.67
C PHE A 81 -7.74 -0.82 -6.23
N PHE A 82 -7.09 0.06 -5.48
CA PHE A 82 -5.74 0.53 -5.76
C PHE A 82 -4.90 0.60 -4.49
N GLN A 83 -3.57 0.62 -4.66
CA GLN A 83 -2.64 0.94 -3.58
C GLN A 83 -1.50 1.81 -4.08
N LEU A 84 -0.98 2.66 -3.20
CA LEU A 84 0.24 3.41 -3.47
C LEU A 84 0.99 3.72 -2.16
N LYS A 85 2.29 3.96 -2.30
CA LYS A 85 3.15 4.44 -1.22
C LYS A 85 3.65 5.83 -1.58
N ALA A 86 3.21 6.84 -0.84
CA ALA A 86 3.71 8.20 -0.94
C ALA A 86 4.93 8.35 -0.03
N GLY A 87 5.97 9.00 -0.53
CA GLY A 87 7.21 9.19 0.18
C GLY A 87 8.20 10.01 -0.64
N SER A 88 9.38 10.20 -0.09
CA SER A 88 10.44 10.96 -0.74
C SER A 88 11.77 10.20 -0.72
N MET A 89 12.69 10.68 -1.54
CA MET A 89 14.07 10.21 -1.59
C MET A 89 14.94 11.32 -1.02
N ASP A 90 15.56 11.06 0.13
CA ASP A 90 16.61 11.92 0.64
C ASP A 90 17.92 11.55 -0.07
N VAL A 91 18.42 12.49 -0.87
CA VAL A 91 19.72 12.41 -1.51
C VAL A 91 20.68 13.22 -0.64
N GLY A 92 21.28 12.58 0.36
CA GLY A 92 22.24 13.25 1.23
C GLY A 92 23.45 13.74 0.44
N MET A 93 23.62 15.06 0.31
CA MET A 93 24.88 15.70 -0.06
C MET A 93 25.81 15.66 1.16
N GLY A 94 26.57 14.57 1.31
CA GLY A 94 27.58 14.44 2.36
C GLY A 94 28.92 15.07 1.94
N PHE A 95 29.23 16.23 2.50
CA PHE A 95 30.58 16.85 2.52
C PHE A 95 31.56 16.14 3.49
N THR A 96 31.23 14.95 3.98
CA THR A 96 32.08 14.16 4.87
C THR A 96 32.05 12.72 4.41
N GLY A 97 33.22 12.19 4.06
CA GLY A 97 33.41 10.93 3.35
C GLY A 97 32.70 9.73 3.98
N GLY A 98 32.10 8.92 3.10
CA GLY A 98 31.84 7.51 3.35
C GLY A 98 30.43 7.17 3.85
N VAL A 99 29.39 7.49 3.07
CA VAL A 99 28.40 6.55 2.50
C VAL A 99 27.38 7.42 1.74
N THR A 100 27.55 7.56 0.43
CA THR A 100 26.52 8.14 -0.44
C THR A 100 25.36 7.16 -0.55
N GLY A 101 24.32 7.34 0.25
CA GLY A 101 23.14 6.48 0.24
C GLY A 101 21.89 7.30 -0.01
N VAL A 102 21.18 7.01 -1.10
CA VAL A 102 19.80 7.49 -1.29
C VAL A 102 18.94 6.85 -0.18
N LYS A 103 18.44 7.66 0.76
CA LYS A 103 17.52 7.19 1.80
C LYS A 103 16.10 7.40 1.31
N GLN A 104 15.47 6.33 0.84
CA GLN A 104 14.05 6.34 0.50
C GLN A 104 13.23 6.17 1.78
N PHE A 105 12.24 7.03 2.01
CA PHE A 105 11.30 6.90 3.12
C PHE A 105 9.86 6.97 2.62
N CYS A 106 8.98 6.26 3.32
CA CYS A 106 7.55 6.16 3.00
C CYS A 106 6.78 6.99 4.04
N ASP A 107 6.24 8.12 3.61
CA ASP A 107 5.44 9.00 4.47
C ASP A 107 4.06 8.42 4.72
N ALA A 108 3.42 7.88 3.68
CA ALA A 108 2.12 7.25 3.78
C ALA A 108 2.00 6.01 2.89
N HIS A 109 1.28 5.00 3.39
CA HIS A 109 0.84 3.87 2.57
C HIS A 109 -0.68 3.92 2.46
N ILE A 110 -1.18 4.03 1.24
CA ILE A 110 -2.58 4.30 0.92
C ILE A 110 -3.15 3.08 0.21
N ILE A 111 -4.33 2.66 0.63
CA ILE A 111 -5.22 1.79 -0.14
C ILE A 111 -6.50 2.55 -0.45
N GLY A 112 -7.14 2.24 -1.57
CA GLY A 112 -8.42 2.86 -1.91
C GLY A 112 -9.32 1.94 -2.72
N VAL A 113 -10.60 2.28 -2.71
CA VAL A 113 -11.65 1.68 -3.53
C VAL A 113 -12.38 2.79 -4.27
N VAL A 114 -12.48 2.69 -5.59
CA VAL A 114 -13.27 3.59 -6.44
C VAL A 114 -14.74 3.21 -6.31
N GLU A 115 -15.58 4.17 -5.99
CA GLU A 115 -17.01 3.95 -5.70
C GLU A 115 -17.88 4.13 -6.94
N ASP A 116 -17.47 4.96 -7.90
CA ASP A 116 -18.26 5.30 -9.09
C ASP A 116 -17.41 5.53 -10.36
N GLY A 117 -18.08 5.81 -11.48
CA GLY A 117 -17.45 6.11 -12.76
C GLY A 117 -16.86 7.53 -12.86
N GLU A 118 -17.11 8.39 -11.87
CA GLU A 118 -16.48 9.72 -11.78
C GLU A 118 -15.11 9.67 -11.08
N GLY A 119 -14.71 8.49 -10.62
CA GLY A 119 -13.44 8.26 -9.96
C GLY A 119 -13.44 8.63 -8.48
N ASN A 120 -14.60 8.89 -7.87
CA ASN A 120 -14.68 9.13 -6.43
C ASN A 120 -14.25 7.86 -5.69
N CYS A 121 -13.47 8.01 -4.63
CA CYS A 121 -12.91 6.87 -3.92
C CYS A 121 -12.89 7.05 -2.41
N LEU A 122 -13.10 5.93 -1.71
CA LEU A 122 -12.87 5.82 -0.28
C LEU A 122 -11.47 5.27 -0.05
N CYS A 123 -10.68 5.97 0.75
CA CYS A 123 -9.29 5.66 1.01
C CYS A 123 -9.05 5.35 2.49
N ARG A 124 -7.97 4.58 2.73
CA ARG A 124 -7.33 4.42 4.04
C ARG A 124 -5.85 4.66 3.87
N ALA A 125 -5.26 5.48 4.74
CA ALA A 125 -3.83 5.70 4.74
C ALA A 125 -3.20 5.47 6.12
N TRP A 126 -2.10 4.75 6.11
CA TRP A 126 -1.19 4.66 7.25
C TRP A 126 -0.16 5.77 7.14
N GLU A 127 -0.26 6.76 8.02
CA GLU A 127 0.67 7.86 8.18
C GLU A 127 1.86 7.39 9.03
N THR A 128 3.00 7.17 8.39
CA THR A 128 4.14 6.47 9.02
C THR A 128 4.71 7.23 10.20
N LYS A 129 4.88 8.56 10.06
CA LYS A 129 5.46 9.42 11.10
C LYS A 129 4.52 9.58 12.29
N GLU A 130 3.24 9.84 12.02
CA GLU A 130 2.19 10.04 13.01
C GLU A 130 1.71 8.73 13.63
N ARG A 131 2.11 7.58 13.04
CA ARG A 131 1.68 6.23 13.41
C ARG A 131 0.16 6.12 13.52
N ARG A 132 -0.52 6.72 12.54
CA ARG A 132 -1.97 6.90 12.53
C ARG A 132 -2.57 6.27 11.28
N LEU A 133 -3.62 5.49 11.47
CA LEU A 133 -4.49 5.06 10.38
C LEU A 133 -5.57 6.12 10.19
N THR A 134 -5.73 6.59 8.96
CA THR A 134 -6.71 7.61 8.59
C THR A 134 -7.63 7.10 7.51
N GLU A 135 -8.82 7.68 7.49
CA GLU A 135 -9.87 7.44 6.51
C GLU A 135 -10.25 8.77 5.88
N PHE A 136 -10.42 8.78 4.56
CA PHE A 136 -10.82 9.96 3.81
C PHE A 136 -11.45 9.56 2.48
N ARG A 137 -12.22 10.48 1.91
CA ARG A 137 -12.72 10.41 0.52
C ARG A 137 -11.86 11.30 -0.36
N ASP A 138 -11.62 10.88 -1.58
CA ASP A 138 -10.85 11.63 -2.58
C ASP A 138 -11.34 11.27 -3.99
N ASN A 139 -10.60 11.70 -5.03
CA ASN A 139 -10.89 11.32 -6.41
C ASN A 139 -9.60 10.82 -7.09
N ILE A 140 -9.65 9.66 -7.76
CA ILE A 140 -8.47 9.06 -8.40
C ILE A 140 -7.90 9.91 -9.55
N HIS A 141 -8.73 10.72 -10.20
CA HIS A 141 -8.31 11.61 -11.28
C HIS A 141 -7.65 12.88 -10.74
N ASN A 142 -7.79 13.17 -9.44
CA ASN A 142 -7.19 14.33 -8.80
C ASN A 142 -7.08 14.12 -7.27
N MET A 143 -6.17 13.24 -6.83
CA MET A 143 -6.01 12.96 -5.40
C MET A 143 -5.43 14.17 -4.68
N ARG A 144 -6.25 14.80 -3.84
CA ARG A 144 -5.85 15.96 -3.03
C ARG A 144 -5.00 15.55 -1.85
N TYR A 145 -5.16 14.33 -1.35
CA TYR A 145 -4.38 13.82 -0.25
C TYR A 145 -2.87 13.95 -0.55
N ARG A 146 -2.15 14.68 0.29
CA ARG A 146 -0.72 14.98 0.15
C ARG A 146 -0.32 15.54 -1.23
N ASN A 147 -1.23 16.19 -1.94
CA ASN A 147 -1.02 16.75 -3.29
C ASN A 147 -0.49 15.70 -4.30
N ILE A 148 -1.00 14.46 -4.21
CA ILE A 148 -0.57 13.37 -5.09
C ILE A 148 -0.95 13.64 -6.55
N GLY A 149 -2.10 14.28 -6.79
CA GLY A 149 -2.62 14.56 -8.13
C GLY A 149 -3.25 13.32 -8.77
N ALA A 150 -3.32 13.30 -10.10
CA ALA A 150 -3.94 12.22 -10.84
C ALA A 150 -3.16 10.91 -10.71
N LEU A 151 -3.83 9.81 -10.40
CA LEU A 151 -3.23 8.48 -10.45
C LEU A 151 -3.20 7.95 -11.89
N ASN A 152 -2.15 7.21 -12.23
CA ASN A 152 -2.10 6.44 -13.46
C ASN A 152 -3.00 5.19 -13.32
N ILE A 153 -4.18 5.26 -13.94
CA ILE A 153 -5.24 4.25 -13.88
C ILE A 153 -4.79 2.91 -14.48
N ASP A 154 -3.98 2.96 -15.54
CA ASP A 154 -3.46 1.76 -16.22
C ASP A 154 -2.52 0.97 -15.30
N VAL A 155 -1.61 1.65 -14.60
CA VAL A 155 -0.70 1.04 -13.62
C VAL A 155 -1.48 0.41 -12.45
N GLN A 156 -2.62 1.01 -12.09
CA GLN A 156 -3.51 0.49 -11.06
C GLN A 156 -4.43 -0.63 -11.56
N GLN A 157 -4.43 -0.92 -12.87
CA GLN A 157 -5.34 -1.83 -13.55
C GLN A 157 -6.82 -1.56 -13.22
N LEU A 158 -7.17 -0.28 -13.10
CA LEU A 158 -8.54 0.14 -12.85
C LEU A 158 -9.29 0.23 -14.19
N LYS A 159 -10.47 -0.38 -14.26
CA LYS A 159 -11.44 -0.14 -15.35
C LYS A 159 -12.50 0.78 -14.77
N VAL A 160 -12.35 2.08 -14.99
CA VAL A 160 -13.26 3.13 -14.51
C VAL A 160 -14.12 3.60 -15.67
#